data_AF-A0A2M6YCU9-F1
#
_entry.id   AF-A0A2M6YCU9-F1
#
_cell.length_a   1.000
_cell.length_b   1.000
_cell.length_c   1.000
_cell.angle_alpha   90.00
_cell.angle_beta   90.00
_cell.angle_gamma   90.00
#
_symmetry.space_group_name_H-M   'P 1'
#
loop_
_entity.id
_entity.type
_entity.pdbx_description
1 polymer ?
#
loop_
_entity_poly.entity_id
_entity_poly.type
_entity_poly.pdbx_seq_one_letter_code
_entity_poly.pdbx_strand_id
1 'polypeptide(L)'
;MRKISGGWDRAKRTAQFETLIQFLAQCKNISQIKAVLETLVTSSERAAVAQRLVIIRLLQKGTSYSDIKLKLSVSPNTITKTLDLYHKHGEHNAIFNKLLKNFIFEAMMPKIKSTVFDPQNNSLGGGFRQFMREAKKK
;
A
#
# COMPACT_ATOMS: atom_id res chain seq x y z
N MET A 1 4.96 9.58 16.40
CA MET A 1 4.23 10.67 15.72
C MET A 1 4.62 11.97 16.42
N ARG A 2 5.41 12.86 15.80
CA ARG A 2 5.84 14.11 16.48
C ARG A 2 4.61 14.98 16.75
N LYS A 3 4.49 15.51 17.98
CA LYS A 3 3.52 16.57 18.31
C LYS A 3 3.98 17.83 17.58
N ILE A 4 3.21 18.25 16.59
CA ILE A 4 3.48 19.46 15.82
C ILE A 4 2.55 20.54 16.36
N SER A 5 3.06 21.45 17.18
CA SER A 5 2.31 22.46 17.93
C SER A 5 2.14 23.79 17.17
N GLY A 6 0.93 24.36 17.20
CA GLY A 6 0.68 25.79 17.01
C GLY A 6 0.56 26.31 15.57
N GLY A 7 -0.32 27.29 15.33
CA GLY A 7 -0.66 27.84 14.00
C GLY A 7 0.51 28.41 13.18
N TRP A 8 1.61 28.82 13.85
CA TRP A 8 2.87 29.24 13.21
C TRP A 8 3.54 28.12 12.40
N ASP A 9 3.24 26.88 12.73
CA ASP A 9 3.78 25.69 12.08
C ASP A 9 3.04 25.37 10.77
N ARG A 10 1.77 25.79 10.63
CA ARG A 10 1.00 25.52 9.40
C ARG A 10 1.57 26.28 8.19
N ALA A 11 1.83 27.57 8.31
CA ALA A 11 2.36 28.37 7.19
C ALA A 11 3.74 27.88 6.74
N LYS A 12 4.62 27.54 7.70
CA LYS A 12 5.93 26.93 7.41
C LYS A 12 5.79 25.59 6.70
N ARG A 13 4.88 24.72 7.15
CA ARG A 13 4.58 23.44 6.47
C ARG A 13 4.07 23.64 5.05
N THR A 14 3.21 24.64 4.83
CA THR A 14 2.72 24.98 3.50
C THR A 14 3.87 25.42 2.59
N ALA A 15 4.73 26.34 3.06
CA ALA A 15 5.88 26.81 2.28
C ALA A 15 6.89 25.68 1.96
N GLN A 16 7.16 24.80 2.93
CA GLN A 16 8.01 23.62 2.72
C GLN A 16 7.39 22.64 1.73
N PHE A 17 6.08 22.44 1.79
CA PHE A 17 5.36 21.59 0.84
C PHE A 17 5.36 22.19 -0.56
N GLU A 18 5.21 23.51 -0.69
CA GLU A 18 5.34 24.21 -1.98
C GLU A 18 6.74 24.06 -2.58
N THR A 19 7.79 24.15 -1.75
CA THR A 19 9.17 23.90 -2.20
C THR A 19 9.33 22.49 -2.74
N LEU A 20 8.75 21.49 -2.06
CA LEU A 20 8.74 20.10 -2.54
C LEU A 20 8.01 19.98 -3.90
N ILE A 21 6.85 20.63 -4.05
CA ILE A 21 6.10 20.62 -5.32
C ILE A 21 6.92 21.25 -6.44
N GLN A 22 7.52 22.42 -6.20
CA GLN A 22 8.34 23.11 -7.19
C GLN A 22 9.54 22.25 -7.61
N PHE A 23 10.19 21.57 -6.67
CA PHE A 23 11.30 20.66 -6.95
C PHE A 23 10.84 19.45 -7.78
N LEU A 24 9.71 18.81 -7.41
CA LEU A 24 9.14 17.69 -8.17
C LEU A 24 8.73 18.11 -9.60
N ALA A 25 8.25 19.34 -9.79
CA ALA A 25 7.87 19.87 -11.09
C ALA A 25 9.04 20.03 -12.07
N GLN A 26 10.29 20.07 -11.59
CA GLN A 26 11.48 20.12 -12.45
C GLN A 26 11.82 18.76 -13.08
N CYS A 27 11.22 17.66 -12.59
CA CYS A 27 11.47 16.33 -13.14
C CYS A 27 10.81 16.17 -14.52
N LYS A 28 11.60 15.77 -15.52
CA LYS A 28 11.16 15.63 -16.91
C LYS A 28 10.74 14.21 -17.28
N ASN A 29 11.15 13.22 -16.49
CA ASN A 29 10.89 11.80 -16.79
C ASN A 29 10.72 10.95 -15.52
N ILE A 30 10.22 9.74 -15.71
CA ILE A 30 9.92 8.78 -14.64
C ILE A 30 11.17 8.42 -13.84
N SER A 31 12.34 8.29 -14.48
CA SER A 31 13.59 7.95 -13.80
C SER A 31 14.01 9.02 -12.80
N GLN A 32 13.85 10.30 -13.15
CA GLN A 32 14.14 11.42 -12.25
C GLN A 32 13.19 11.43 -11.05
N ILE A 33 11.88 11.28 -11.29
CA ILE A 33 10.89 11.20 -10.20
C ILE A 33 11.20 10.03 -9.27
N LYS A 34 11.55 8.87 -9.82
CA LYS A 34 11.93 7.69 -9.04
C LYS A 34 13.12 7.98 -8.13
N ALA A 35 14.21 8.53 -8.67
CA ALA A 35 15.41 8.86 -7.88
C ALA A 35 15.10 9.87 -6.77
N VAL A 36 14.27 10.89 -7.04
CA VAL A 36 13.83 11.88 -6.05
C VAL A 36 13.03 11.22 -4.93
N LEU A 37 12.03 10.41 -5.27
CA LEU A 37 11.21 9.70 -4.27
C LEU A 37 12.02 8.68 -3.47
N GLU A 38 13.01 8.03 -4.10
CA GLU A 38 13.91 7.11 -3.40
C GLU A 38 14.80 7.79 -2.37
N THR A 39 15.14 9.06 -2.63
CA THR A 39 16.00 9.89 -1.77
C THR A 39 15.22 10.55 -0.63
N LEU A 40 14.06 11.13 -0.93
CA LEU A 40 13.33 11.97 0.03
C LEU A 40 12.39 11.18 0.95
N VAL A 41 11.98 9.99 0.55
CA VAL A 41 10.87 9.26 1.16
C VAL A 41 11.31 7.83 1.47
N THR A 42 10.93 7.30 2.62
CA THR A 42 11.26 5.93 3.01
C THR A 42 10.55 4.89 2.14
N SER A 43 11.04 3.66 2.10
CA SER A 43 10.40 2.57 1.36
C SER A 43 8.95 2.32 1.79
N SER A 44 8.66 2.44 3.09
CA SER A 44 7.31 2.26 3.65
C SER A 44 6.37 3.40 3.27
N GLU A 45 6.84 4.65 3.25
CA GLU A 45 6.05 5.80 2.81
C GLU A 45 5.76 5.74 1.30
N ARG A 46 6.76 5.34 0.48
CA ARG A 46 6.55 5.09 -0.95
C ARG A 46 5.48 4.02 -1.19
N ALA A 47 5.58 2.90 -0.47
CA ALA A 47 4.59 1.83 -0.53
C ALA A 47 3.19 2.33 -0.11
N ALA A 48 3.10 3.12 0.96
CA ALA A 48 1.82 3.68 1.42
C ALA A 48 1.17 4.61 0.39
N VAL A 49 1.94 5.47 -0.28
CA VAL A 49 1.44 6.35 -1.34
C VAL A 49 0.97 5.54 -2.55
N ALA A 50 1.79 4.59 -3.01
CA ALA A 50 1.44 3.71 -4.12
C ALA A 50 0.16 2.89 -3.82
N GLN A 51 0.07 2.30 -2.64
CA GLN A 51 -1.07 1.51 -2.19
C GLN A 51 -2.36 2.34 -2.14
N ARG A 52 -2.30 3.60 -1.66
CA ARG A 52 -3.45 4.51 -1.66
C ARG A 52 -3.96 4.78 -3.07
N LEU A 53 -3.06 5.02 -4.02
CA LEU A 53 -3.42 5.22 -5.43
C LEU A 53 -4.18 4.01 -5.99
N VAL A 54 -3.71 2.79 -5.70
CA VAL A 54 -4.38 1.56 -6.15
C VAL A 54 -5.74 1.37 -5.49
N ILE A 55 -5.85 1.63 -4.18
CA ILE A 55 -7.13 1.57 -3.45
C ILE A 55 -8.15 2.51 -4.10
N ILE A 56 -7.80 3.79 -4.31
CA ILE A 56 -8.71 4.78 -4.92
C ILE A 56 -9.18 4.30 -6.30
N ARG A 57 -8.27 3.77 -7.12
CA ARG A 57 -8.62 3.23 -8.44
C ARG A 57 -9.58 2.06 -8.35
N LEU A 58 -9.35 1.11 -7.43
CA LEU A 58 -10.23 -0.04 -7.24
C LEU A 58 -11.62 0.37 -6.76
N LEU A 59 -11.69 1.37 -5.86
CA LEU A 59 -12.96 1.94 -5.39
C LEU A 59 -13.71 2.64 -6.52
N GLN A 60 -13.04 3.43 -7.37
CA GLN A 60 -13.66 4.05 -8.56
C GLN A 60 -14.18 3.02 -9.57
N LYS A 61 -13.60 1.82 -9.59
CA LYS A 61 -14.08 0.69 -10.40
C LYS A 61 -15.25 -0.08 -9.76
N GLY A 62 -15.70 0.31 -8.58
CA GLY A 62 -16.75 -0.40 -7.83
C GLY A 62 -16.28 -1.69 -7.16
N THR A 63 -14.97 -1.87 -6.94
CA THR A 63 -14.45 -3.07 -6.26
C THR A 63 -14.85 -3.04 -4.77
N SER A 64 -15.30 -4.17 -4.24
CA SER A 64 -15.71 -4.29 -2.83
C SER A 64 -14.53 -4.13 -1.87
N TYR A 65 -14.81 -3.71 -0.63
CA TYR A 65 -13.78 -3.56 0.41
C TYR A 65 -13.09 -4.89 0.74
N SER A 66 -13.84 -6.00 0.73
CA SER A 66 -13.33 -7.35 0.93
C SER A 66 -12.33 -7.73 -0.16
N ASP A 67 -12.64 -7.44 -1.42
CA ASP A 67 -11.75 -7.77 -2.53
C ASP A 67 -10.49 -6.91 -2.53
N ILE A 68 -10.61 -5.63 -2.18
CA ILE A 68 -9.45 -4.73 -2.02
C ILE A 68 -8.54 -5.23 -0.91
N LYS A 69 -9.11 -5.61 0.24
CA LYS A 69 -8.37 -6.20 1.37
C LYS A 69 -7.60 -7.44 0.93
N LEU A 70 -8.24 -8.36 0.22
CA LEU A 70 -7.62 -9.60 -0.24
C LEU A 70 -6.55 -9.36 -1.30
N LYS A 71 -6.81 -8.48 -2.28
CA LYS A 71 -5.86 -8.17 -3.36
C LYS A 71 -4.62 -7.45 -2.85
N LEU A 72 -4.78 -6.49 -1.95
CA LEU A 72 -3.67 -5.64 -1.52
C LEU A 72 -3.06 -6.04 -0.18
N SER A 73 -3.65 -7.01 0.53
CA SER A 73 -3.27 -7.41 1.89
C SER A 73 -3.28 -6.23 2.87
N VAL A 74 -4.36 -5.44 2.84
CA VAL A 74 -4.47 -4.18 3.59
C VAL A 74 -5.54 -4.23 4.66
N SER A 75 -5.34 -3.50 5.75
CA SER A 75 -6.38 -3.41 6.79
C SER A 75 -7.60 -2.63 6.29
N PRO A 76 -8.82 -2.95 6.76
CA PRO A 76 -10.02 -2.17 6.45
C PRO A 76 -9.86 -0.68 6.79
N ASN A 77 -9.20 -0.38 7.92
CA ASN A 77 -8.90 0.99 8.35
C ASN A 77 -8.04 1.75 7.32
N THR A 78 -7.13 1.06 6.64
CA THR A 78 -6.32 1.66 5.58
C THR A 78 -7.18 2.07 4.40
N ILE A 79 -8.15 1.23 4.01
CA ILE A 79 -9.10 1.52 2.93
C ILE A 79 -9.93 2.75 3.31
N THR A 80 -10.53 2.76 4.50
CA THR A 80 -11.35 3.87 4.99
C THR A 80 -10.58 5.18 5.03
N LYS A 81 -9.39 5.22 5.65
CA LYS A 81 -8.55 6.44 5.70
C LYS A 81 -8.16 6.95 4.31
N THR A 82 -7.96 6.04 3.37
CA THR A 82 -7.64 6.40 1.98
C THR A 82 -8.85 7.05 1.32
N LEU A 83 -10.03 6.48 1.53
CA LEU A 83 -11.28 7.03 1.01
C LEU A 83 -11.58 8.41 1.63
N ASP A 84 -11.41 8.57 2.94
CA ASP A 84 -11.62 9.86 3.62
C ASP A 84 -10.70 10.96 3.05
N LEU A 85 -9.42 10.63 2.79
CA LEU A 85 -8.48 11.56 2.15
C LEU A 85 -8.88 11.89 0.72
N TYR A 86 -9.38 10.89 -0.02
CA TYR A 86 -9.86 11.09 -1.38
C TYR A 86 -11.11 11.97 -1.42
N HIS A 87 -12.10 11.77 -0.55
CA HIS A 87 -13.26 12.67 -0.46
C HIS A 87 -12.84 14.09 -0.10
N LYS A 88 -11.89 14.24 0.82
CA LYS A 88 -11.44 15.56 1.28
C LYS A 88 -10.67 16.36 0.22
N HIS A 89 -9.88 15.70 -0.63
CA HIS A 89 -8.91 16.39 -1.51
C HIS A 89 -8.93 15.96 -2.98
N GLY A 90 -9.47 14.79 -3.28
CA GLY A 90 -9.38 14.13 -4.59
C GLY A 90 -10.68 14.10 -5.38
N GLU A 91 -11.83 13.95 -4.71
CA GLU A 91 -13.14 13.74 -5.36
C GLU A 91 -13.49 14.89 -6.32
N HIS A 92 -13.28 16.12 -5.88
CA HIS A 92 -13.50 17.32 -6.71
C HIS A 92 -12.26 17.78 -7.48
N ASN A 93 -11.14 17.05 -7.40
CA ASN A 93 -9.91 17.40 -8.11
C ASN A 93 -9.92 16.84 -9.55
N ALA A 94 -10.36 17.68 -10.49
CA ALA A 94 -10.47 17.31 -11.90
C ALA A 94 -9.13 16.84 -12.51
N ILE A 95 -8.01 17.45 -12.11
CA ILE A 95 -6.68 17.09 -12.62
C ILE A 95 -6.32 15.68 -12.15
N PHE A 96 -6.46 15.42 -10.85
CA PHE A 96 -6.19 14.10 -10.27
C PHE A 96 -7.03 13.01 -10.93
N ASN A 97 -8.34 13.24 -11.06
CA ASN A 97 -9.25 12.28 -11.66
C ASN A 97 -8.98 12.03 -13.15
N LYS A 98 -8.56 13.08 -13.90
CA LYS A 98 -8.13 12.94 -15.29
C LYS A 98 -6.88 12.07 -15.40
N LEU A 99 -5.87 12.31 -14.56
CA LEU A 99 -4.64 11.51 -14.52
C LEU A 99 -4.93 10.04 -14.14
N LEU A 100 -5.82 9.83 -13.18
CA LEU A 100 -6.17 8.50 -12.70
C LEU A 100 -6.87 7.65 -13.79
N LYS A 101 -7.73 8.27 -14.60
CA LYS A 101 -8.41 7.62 -15.75
C LYS A 101 -7.45 7.26 -16.87
N ASN A 102 -6.52 8.16 -17.21
CA ASN A 102 -5.60 8.00 -18.33
C ASN A 102 -4.44 7.03 -18.05
N PHE A 103 -4.19 6.73 -16.78
CA PHE A 103 -3.12 5.83 -16.39
C PHE A 103 -3.46 4.37 -16.71
N ILE A 104 -2.65 3.71 -17.56
CA ILE A 104 -2.73 2.27 -17.78
C ILE A 104 -2.12 1.60 -16.54
N PHE A 105 -2.96 0.92 -15.77
CA PHE A 105 -2.52 0.23 -14.55
C PHE A 105 -2.25 -1.22 -14.86
N GLU A 106 -0.97 -1.55 -14.98
CA GLU A 106 -0.51 -2.93 -14.83
C GLU A 106 -0.19 -3.12 -13.35
N ALA A 107 -1.10 -3.78 -12.63
CA ALA A 107 -0.77 -4.24 -11.29
C ALA A 107 0.32 -5.30 -11.44
N MET A 108 1.60 -4.89 -11.35
CA MET A 108 2.68 -5.84 -11.10
C MET A 108 2.50 -6.34 -9.67
N MET A 109 1.57 -7.27 -9.49
CA MET A 109 1.44 -7.98 -8.24
C MET A 109 2.66 -8.89 -8.12
N PRO A 110 3.50 -8.72 -7.08
CA PRO A 110 4.49 -9.75 -6.80
C PRO A 110 3.72 -11.05 -6.62
N LYS A 111 4.08 -12.09 -7.38
CA LYS A 111 3.54 -13.44 -7.18
C LYS A 111 3.90 -13.82 -5.75
N ILE A 112 2.96 -13.69 -4.83
CA ILE A 112 3.12 -14.16 -3.46
C ILE A 112 3.26 -15.67 -3.61
N LYS A 113 4.47 -16.20 -3.45
CA LYS A 113 4.64 -17.63 -3.19
C LYS A 113 3.91 -17.85 -1.87
N SER A 114 2.70 -18.41 -1.93
CA SER A 114 1.95 -18.75 -0.74
C SER A 114 2.80 -19.71 0.08
N THR A 115 3.49 -19.20 1.09
CA THR A 115 3.95 -20.01 2.23
C THR A 115 2.77 -20.27 3.16
N VAL A 116 1.57 -20.47 2.59
CA VAL A 116 0.46 -21.05 3.34
C VAL A 116 0.96 -22.44 3.69
N PHE A 117 1.31 -22.61 4.97
CA PHE A 117 1.45 -23.91 5.55
C PHE A 117 0.07 -24.55 5.44
N ASP A 118 -0.17 -25.33 4.40
CA ASP A 118 -1.36 -26.16 4.28
C ASP A 118 -1.20 -27.34 5.24
N PRO A 119 -1.90 -27.38 6.39
CA PRO A 119 -1.85 -28.55 7.27
C PRO A 119 -2.43 -29.80 6.59
N GLN A 120 -3.13 -29.64 5.47
CA GLN A 120 -3.73 -30.73 4.70
C GLN A 120 -2.78 -31.36 3.68
N ASN A 121 -1.63 -30.74 3.37
CA ASN A 121 -0.70 -31.25 2.35
C ASN A 121 0.45 -32.11 2.92
N ASN A 122 0.46 -32.35 4.24
CA ASN A 122 1.36 -33.32 4.87
C ASN A 122 0.66 -34.68 5.02
N SER A 123 0.24 -35.27 3.90
CA SER A 123 -0.16 -36.67 3.83
C SER A 123 1.05 -37.58 3.55
N LEU A 124 2.16 -37.40 4.27
CA LEU A 124 3.31 -38.30 4.34
C LEU A 124 3.90 -38.11 5.74
N GLY A 125 3.49 -38.85 6.76
CA GLY A 125 3.90 -40.23 6.96
C GLY A 125 4.93 -40.28 8.11
N GLY A 126 4.54 -40.81 9.28
CA GLY A 126 5.51 -41.37 10.24
C GLY A 126 5.49 -40.89 11.70
N GLY A 127 5.18 -39.63 12.02
CA GLY A 127 5.53 -39.09 13.35
C GLY A 127 4.82 -39.70 14.56
N PHE A 128 3.49 -39.80 14.54
CA PHE A 128 2.73 -40.10 15.77
C PHE A 128 2.53 -41.61 16.01
N ARG A 129 2.39 -42.41 14.95
CA ARG A 129 2.24 -43.87 15.07
C ARG A 129 3.55 -44.57 15.46
N GLN A 130 4.70 -43.98 15.12
CA GLN A 130 6.02 -44.52 15.46
C GLN A 130 6.35 -44.27 16.94
N PHE A 131 6.00 -43.10 17.47
CA PHE A 131 6.13 -42.76 18.89
C PHE A 131 5.30 -43.69 19.80
N MET A 132 4.08 -44.04 19.39
CA MET A 132 3.20 -44.96 20.14
C MET A 132 3.65 -46.44 20.08
N ARG A 133 4.50 -46.83 19.12
CA ARG A 133 5.06 -48.19 19.04
C ARG A 133 6.28 -48.38 19.96
N GLU A 134 7.04 -47.32 20.22
CA GLU A 134 8.18 -47.37 21.15
C GLU A 134 7.73 -47.32 22.62
N ALA A 135 6.63 -46.63 22.93
CA ALA A 135 6.08 -46.58 24.29
C ALA A 135 5.50 -47.92 24.80
N LYS A 136 5.22 -48.88 23.91
CA LYS A 136 4.73 -50.24 24.27
C LYS A 136 5.84 -51.29 24.37
N LYS A 137 7.11 -50.92 24.17
CA LYS A 137 8.28 -51.83 24.21
C LYS A 137 9.20 -51.61 25.41
N LYS A 138 8.80 -50.79 26.39
CA LYS A 138 9.47 -50.67 27.69
C LYS A 138 8.61 -51.27 28.78
#